data_AF-W1PMQ6-F1
#
_entry.id   AF-W1PMQ6-F1
#
_cell.length_a   1.000
_cell.length_b   1.000
_cell.length_c   1.000
_cell.angle_alpha   90.00
_cell.angle_beta   90.00
_cell.angle_gamma   90.00
#
_symmetry.space_group_name_H-M   'P 1'
#
loop_
_entity.id
_entity.type
_entity.pdbx_description
1 polymer ?
#
loop_
_entity_poly.entity_id
_entity_poly.type
_entity_poly.pdbx_seq_one_letter_code
_entity_poly.pdbx_strand_id
1 'polypeptide(L)'
;MDYVVVVQGSGPHKLEYGDEPNKPLKEVIVSRKCAEAVLRGAQIFVPGVMACSSHVEKGDVVAVSVAVEQPGPHNGWGLGITRGTVLQGSKSDPQYFERCGLYIGQGVAMMSRAGIFGASQGIAIEMIKRVYELPSFYGILKGEIFLQNLPSIITAHVLDPQEGELILDMCAAPGGKTTAIAILMKDMGEVVACDRSHNKVEDVKNLALELGLTCIKAYKLDALKAVLRPTDVPINSSNDTSDMDIKGPQTPALCETELKSDIDKPCITNSIDEDTGSQAVKYIC
;
A
#
# COMPACT_ATOMS: atom_id res chain seq x y z
N MET A 1 -17.67 -7.91 -15.12
CA MET A 1 -16.43 -7.42 -14.46
C MET A 1 -15.78 -8.65 -13.84
N ASP A 2 -15.28 -9.52 -14.70
CA ASP A 2 -15.09 -10.93 -14.31
C ASP A 2 -13.74 -11.15 -13.60
N TYR A 3 -12.93 -10.10 -13.58
CA TYR A 3 -11.65 -9.99 -12.87
C TYR A 3 -11.79 -9.34 -11.47
N VAL A 4 -13.01 -9.00 -11.04
CA VAL A 4 -13.26 -8.41 -9.71
C VAL A 4 -13.93 -9.43 -8.80
N VAL A 5 -13.32 -9.66 -7.64
CA VAL A 5 -13.87 -10.50 -6.57
C VAL A 5 -14.26 -9.60 -5.41
N VAL A 6 -15.52 -9.62 -5.01
CA VAL A 6 -15.99 -8.89 -3.83
C VAL A 6 -16.04 -9.84 -2.65
N VAL A 7 -15.32 -9.54 -1.58
CA VAL A 7 -15.29 -10.35 -0.38
C VAL A 7 -16.15 -9.69 0.69
N GLN A 8 -17.22 -10.38 1.08
CA GLN A 8 -18.11 -9.86 2.12
C GLN A 8 -17.47 -10.05 3.50
N GLY A 9 -17.30 -8.93 4.21
CA GLY A 9 -17.01 -8.92 5.64
C GLY A 9 -18.27 -8.89 6.48
N SER A 10 -18.12 -9.05 7.79
CA SER A 10 -19.21 -8.92 8.77
C SER A 10 -18.82 -7.99 9.93
N GLY A 11 -19.81 -7.42 10.63
CA GLY A 11 -19.61 -6.53 11.76
C GLY A 11 -20.47 -5.25 11.69
N PRO A 12 -20.37 -4.35 12.67
CA PRO A 12 -19.49 -4.41 13.83
C PRO A 12 -19.94 -5.44 14.88
N HIS A 13 -19.00 -6.24 15.37
CA HIS A 13 -19.20 -7.22 16.42
C HIS A 13 -18.84 -6.63 17.79
N LYS A 14 -19.61 -6.99 18.82
CA LYS A 14 -19.25 -6.68 20.21
C LYS A 14 -18.23 -7.71 20.69
N LEU A 15 -17.10 -7.23 21.20
CA LEU A 15 -16.02 -8.07 21.70
C LEU A 15 -15.87 -7.89 23.21
N GLU A 16 -15.64 -9.01 23.90
CA GLU A 16 -15.30 -9.04 25.32
C GLU A 16 -13.80 -9.21 25.48
N TYR A 17 -13.19 -8.28 26.21
CA TYR A 17 -11.73 -8.19 26.31
C TYR A 17 -11.13 -8.96 27.49
N GLY A 18 -11.94 -9.68 28.28
CA GLY A 18 -11.46 -10.53 29.37
C GLY A 18 -10.99 -9.73 30.59
N ASP A 19 -11.85 -8.85 31.13
CA ASP A 19 -11.63 -8.15 32.39
C ASP A 19 -11.79 -9.11 33.58
N GLU A 20 -10.77 -9.93 33.86
CA GLU A 20 -10.75 -10.75 35.08
C GLU A 20 -10.35 -9.90 36.29
N PRO A 21 -11.07 -9.99 37.43
CA PRO A 21 -10.90 -9.07 38.57
C PRO A 21 -9.52 -9.11 39.28
N ASN A 22 -8.57 -9.93 38.84
CA ASN A 22 -7.20 -10.00 39.40
C ASN A 22 -6.09 -10.17 38.34
N LYS A 23 -6.40 -9.99 37.04
CA LYS A 23 -5.41 -10.11 35.97
C LYS A 23 -5.43 -8.83 35.12
N PRO A 24 -4.34 -8.04 35.10
CA PRO A 24 -4.31 -6.83 34.29
C PRO A 24 -4.41 -7.22 32.81
N LEU A 25 -5.32 -6.54 32.09
CA LEU A 25 -5.51 -6.74 30.66
C LEU A 25 -4.21 -6.39 29.94
N LYS A 26 -3.68 -7.34 29.17
CA LYS A 26 -2.54 -7.06 28.29
C LYS A 26 -3.06 -6.30 27.08
N GLU A 27 -2.57 -5.09 26.90
CA GLU A 27 -3.00 -4.20 25.82
C GLU A 27 -1.82 -3.81 24.91
N VAL A 28 -2.13 -3.69 23.62
CA VAL A 28 -1.27 -3.15 22.57
C VAL A 28 -1.99 -2.01 21.87
N ILE A 29 -1.32 -0.86 21.77
CA ILE A 29 -1.83 0.31 21.08
C ILE A 29 -1.16 0.42 19.72
N VAL A 30 -1.98 0.57 18.68
CA VAL A 30 -1.51 0.76 17.31
C VAL A 30 -1.76 2.18 16.81
N SER A 31 -1.01 2.57 15.78
CA SER A 31 -1.25 3.84 15.07
C SER A 31 -2.60 3.83 14.36
N ARG A 32 -3.17 5.01 14.10
CA ARG A 32 -4.41 5.18 13.34
C ARG A 32 -4.39 4.45 11.98
N LYS A 33 -3.31 4.60 11.20
CA LYS A 33 -3.16 3.92 9.90
C LYS A 33 -3.14 2.40 10.03
N CYS A 34 -2.49 1.87 11.06
CA CYS A 34 -2.49 0.44 11.33
C CYS A 34 -3.89 -0.05 11.72
N ALA A 35 -4.61 0.70 12.56
CA ALA A 35 -5.99 0.38 12.93
C ALA A 35 -6.92 0.32 11.70
N GLU A 36 -6.84 1.29 10.80
CA GLU A 36 -7.59 1.31 9.54
C GLU A 36 -7.29 0.08 8.65
N ALA A 37 -6.07 -0.46 8.70
CA ALA A 37 -5.71 -1.69 8.00
C ALA A 37 -6.25 -2.94 8.72
N VAL A 38 -6.19 -2.99 10.05
CA VAL A 38 -6.72 -4.10 10.87
C VAL A 38 -8.24 -4.23 10.72
N LEU A 39 -8.95 -3.11 10.66
CA LEU A 39 -10.40 -3.07 10.39
C LEU A 39 -10.75 -3.56 8.99
N ARG A 40 -9.77 -3.64 8.07
CA ARG A 40 -9.87 -4.25 6.74
C ARG A 40 -9.31 -5.68 6.67
N GLY A 41 -9.07 -6.32 7.81
CA GLY A 41 -8.61 -7.72 7.88
C GLY A 41 -7.09 -7.91 8.02
N ALA A 42 -6.28 -6.84 8.03
CA ALA A 42 -4.83 -6.98 8.14
C ALA A 42 -4.35 -7.50 9.51
N GLN A 43 -3.20 -8.16 9.53
CA GLN A 43 -2.46 -8.41 10.77
C GLN A 43 -1.74 -7.14 11.24
N ILE A 44 -1.28 -7.13 12.50
CA ILE A 44 -0.52 -5.99 13.03
C ILE A 44 0.96 -6.26 12.86
N PHE A 45 1.62 -5.41 12.09
CA PHE A 45 3.05 -5.45 11.87
C PHE A 45 3.79 -4.54 12.84
N VAL A 46 5.05 -4.88 13.12
CA VAL A 46 5.94 -4.16 14.04
C VAL A 46 5.93 -2.63 13.88
N PRO A 47 6.00 -2.05 12.65
CA PRO A 47 5.99 -0.60 12.49
C PRO A 47 4.68 0.07 12.96
N GLY A 48 3.57 -0.68 12.99
CA GLY A 48 2.26 -0.17 13.37
C GLY A 48 2.03 -0.06 14.87
N VAL A 49 2.86 -0.70 15.69
CA VAL A 49 2.72 -0.73 17.15
C VAL A 49 3.34 0.51 17.79
N MET A 50 2.55 1.21 18.61
CA MET A 50 2.93 2.45 19.29
C MET A 50 3.27 2.22 20.77
N ALA A 51 2.45 1.45 21.48
CA ALA A 51 2.66 1.17 22.90
C ALA A 51 2.23 -0.26 23.21
N CYS A 52 2.77 -0.82 24.29
CA CYS A 52 2.51 -2.19 24.69
C CYS A 52 2.69 -2.33 26.20
N SER A 53 1.88 -3.18 26.82
CA SER A 53 2.00 -3.50 28.25
C SER A 53 3.37 -4.09 28.58
N SER A 54 3.89 -3.80 29.78
CA SER A 54 5.27 -4.18 30.19
C SER A 54 5.56 -5.68 30.12
N HIS A 55 4.56 -6.53 30.34
CA HIS A 55 4.71 -7.98 30.48
C HIS A 55 4.14 -8.78 29.29
N VAL A 56 4.13 -8.18 28.09
CA VAL A 56 3.75 -8.90 26.87
C VAL A 56 4.90 -9.77 26.40
N GLU A 57 4.65 -11.07 26.38
CA GLU A 57 5.48 -12.13 25.87
C GLU A 57 4.82 -12.77 24.64
N LYS A 58 5.64 -13.47 23.84
CA LYS A 58 5.13 -14.22 22.70
C LYS A 58 4.13 -15.29 23.18
N GLY A 59 2.98 -15.37 22.52
CA GLY A 59 1.87 -16.28 22.84
C GLY A 59 0.80 -15.65 23.73
N ASP A 60 1.02 -14.45 24.27
CA ASP A 60 0.01 -13.76 25.06
C ASP A 60 -1.17 -13.31 24.20
N VAL A 61 -2.38 -13.50 24.73
CA VAL A 61 -3.57 -12.84 24.19
C VAL A 61 -3.57 -11.40 24.66
N VAL A 62 -3.70 -10.47 23.72
CA VAL A 62 -3.71 -9.04 23.97
C VAL A 62 -4.96 -8.39 23.37
N ALA A 63 -5.48 -7.39 24.07
CA ALA A 63 -6.43 -6.45 23.52
C ALA A 63 -5.70 -5.43 22.64
N VAL A 64 -6.30 -5.06 21.52
CA VAL A 64 -5.76 -4.09 20.57
C VAL A 64 -6.64 -2.86 20.56
N SER A 65 -6.02 -1.71 20.84
CA SER A 65 -6.66 -0.40 20.80
C SER A 65 -5.90 0.59 19.90
N VAL A 66 -6.53 1.72 19.62
CA VAL A 66 -6.01 2.74 18.69
C VAL A 66 -5.48 3.95 19.44
N ALA A 67 -4.32 4.46 19.02
CA ALA A 67 -3.86 5.76 19.44
C ALA A 67 -4.70 6.85 18.74
N VAL A 68 -5.53 7.55 19.51
CA VAL A 68 -6.36 8.66 19.04
C VAL A 68 -5.74 9.98 19.50
N GLU A 69 -5.74 10.98 18.62
CA GLU A 69 -5.29 12.34 18.95
C GLU A 69 -6.27 13.00 19.91
N GLN A 70 -5.73 13.65 20.95
CA GLN A 70 -6.51 14.32 21.99
C GLN A 70 -6.22 15.82 22.00
N PRO A 71 -7.19 16.66 22.42
CA PRO A 71 -6.98 18.09 22.61
C PRO A 71 -6.02 18.34 23.77
N GLY A 72 -4.94 19.07 23.50
CA GLY A 72 -3.92 19.44 24.47
C GLY A 72 -4.13 20.82 25.11
N PRO A 73 -3.31 21.19 26.12
CA PRO A 73 -3.46 22.41 26.93
C PRO A 73 -3.42 23.74 26.15
N HIS A 74 -2.99 23.73 24.89
CA HIS A 74 -2.79 24.92 24.06
C HIS A 74 -3.63 24.89 22.76
N ASN A 75 -4.83 24.30 22.76
CA ASN A 75 -5.67 24.07 21.55
C ASN A 75 -4.98 23.25 20.43
N GLY A 76 -3.82 22.66 20.69
CA GLY A 76 -3.14 21.74 19.79
C GLY A 76 -3.65 20.31 19.97
N TRP A 77 -3.75 19.56 18.88
CA TRP A 77 -4.08 18.13 18.93
C TRP A 77 -2.79 17.31 18.96
N GLY A 78 -2.75 16.27 19.79
CA GLY A 78 -1.57 15.43 19.91
C GLY A 78 -1.90 14.03 20.41
N LEU A 79 -1.07 13.07 20.05
CA LEU A 79 -1.26 11.66 20.40
C LEU A 79 -1.00 11.35 21.89
N GLY A 80 -0.25 12.22 22.58
CA GLY A 80 0.14 12.03 23.99
C GLY A 80 1.03 10.81 24.27
N ILE A 81 1.42 10.05 23.24
CA ILE A 81 2.13 8.77 23.35
C ILE A 81 3.21 8.71 22.26
N THR A 82 4.42 8.33 22.66
CA THR A 82 5.53 8.06 21.73
C THR A 82 5.69 6.56 21.49
N ARG A 83 6.27 6.17 20.34
CA ARG A 83 6.54 4.75 20.05
C ARG A 83 7.44 4.16 21.13
N GLY A 84 7.02 3.05 21.74
CA GLY A 84 7.72 2.38 22.83
C GLY A 84 7.18 2.68 24.23
N THR A 85 6.15 3.53 24.35
CA THR A 85 5.49 3.80 25.64
C THR A 85 5.06 2.49 26.32
N VAL A 86 5.34 2.37 27.60
CA VAL A 86 4.99 1.21 28.42
C VAL A 86 3.62 1.45 29.05
N LEU A 87 2.70 0.50 28.89
CA LEU A 87 1.41 0.53 29.56
C LEU A 87 1.49 -0.20 30.88
N GLN A 88 0.96 0.38 31.96
CA GLN A 88 0.97 -0.25 33.28
C GLN A 88 -0.21 -1.21 33.48
N GLY A 89 -1.18 -1.24 32.55
CA GLY A 89 -2.26 -2.23 32.53
C GLY A 89 -3.23 -2.15 33.71
N SER A 90 -3.21 -1.06 34.47
CA SER A 90 -4.10 -0.82 35.62
C SER A 90 -5.19 0.18 35.26
N LYS A 91 -6.41 0.01 35.80
CA LYS A 91 -7.48 1.01 35.66
C LYS A 91 -7.11 2.37 36.29
N SER A 92 -6.07 2.41 37.12
CA SER A 92 -5.46 3.60 37.71
C SER A 92 -4.40 4.28 36.84
N ASP A 93 -4.05 3.70 35.68
CA ASP A 93 -3.17 4.38 34.72
C ASP A 93 -3.89 5.65 34.24
N PRO A 94 -3.30 6.85 34.41
CA PRO A 94 -3.90 8.10 33.93
C PRO A 94 -4.31 8.01 32.46
N GLN A 95 -3.55 7.23 31.69
CA GLN A 95 -3.78 7.04 30.27
C GLN A 95 -4.88 6.00 29.95
N TYR A 96 -5.37 5.23 30.92
CA TYR A 96 -6.46 4.25 30.73
C TYR A 96 -7.81 4.95 30.49
N PHE A 97 -8.16 5.92 31.33
CA PHE A 97 -9.41 6.68 31.21
C PHE A 97 -9.36 7.70 30.07
N GLU A 98 -8.20 8.29 29.78
CA GLU A 98 -8.02 9.27 28.70
C GLU A 98 -8.14 8.65 27.29
N ARG A 99 -8.02 7.32 27.15
CA ARG A 99 -8.02 6.63 25.84
C ARG A 99 -9.38 6.17 25.36
N CYS A 100 -10.43 6.26 26.18
CA CYS A 100 -11.79 5.79 25.87
C CYS A 100 -11.84 4.44 25.12
N GLY A 101 -10.90 3.53 25.42
CA GLY A 101 -10.89 2.14 24.97
C GLY A 101 -11.40 1.90 23.55
N LEU A 102 -10.87 2.60 22.54
CA LEU A 102 -11.22 2.31 21.14
C LEU A 102 -10.55 0.99 20.73
N TYR A 103 -11.09 -0.10 21.24
CA TYR A 103 -10.65 -1.45 20.97
C TYR A 103 -11.16 -1.90 19.61
N ILE A 104 -10.27 -2.44 18.81
CA ILE A 104 -10.56 -2.89 17.43
C ILE A 104 -10.51 -4.41 17.30
N GLY A 105 -10.00 -5.11 18.31
CA GLY A 105 -9.93 -6.57 18.31
C GLY A 105 -9.00 -7.15 19.36
N GLN A 106 -8.92 -8.47 19.40
CA GLN A 106 -7.97 -9.24 20.19
C GLN A 106 -7.03 -10.00 19.26
N GLY A 107 -5.80 -10.17 19.69
CA GLY A 107 -4.79 -10.93 18.95
C GLY A 107 -3.82 -11.66 19.87
N VAL A 108 -3.02 -12.54 19.28
CA VAL A 108 -1.91 -13.23 19.93
C VAL A 108 -0.62 -12.50 19.60
N ALA A 109 0.16 -12.17 20.63
CA ALA A 109 1.47 -11.56 20.45
C ALA A 109 2.44 -12.57 19.82
N MET A 110 3.02 -12.22 18.67
CA MET A 110 3.98 -13.05 17.94
C MET A 110 5.43 -12.79 18.35
N MET A 111 5.63 -11.72 19.13
CA MET A 111 6.91 -11.28 19.67
C MET A 111 6.71 -10.78 21.10
N SER A 112 7.76 -10.85 21.92
CA SER A 112 7.78 -10.14 23.22
C SER A 112 7.84 -8.63 22.99
N ARG A 113 7.55 -7.84 24.02
CA ARG A 113 7.68 -6.38 23.96
C ARG A 113 9.05 -5.93 23.44
N ALA A 114 10.13 -6.56 23.93
CA ALA A 114 11.49 -6.26 23.48
C ALA A 114 11.66 -6.57 21.97
N GLY A 115 11.07 -7.67 21.49
CA GLY A 115 11.06 -8.00 20.06
C GLY A 115 10.28 -6.98 19.22
N ILE A 116 9.09 -6.58 19.66
CA ILE A 116 8.24 -5.61 18.95
C ILE A 116 8.97 -4.27 18.74
N PHE A 117 9.66 -3.76 19.75
CA PHE A 117 10.33 -2.46 19.65
C PHE A 117 11.80 -2.54 19.21
N GLY A 118 12.40 -3.74 19.20
CA GLY A 118 13.74 -3.99 18.68
C GLY A 118 13.77 -4.35 17.20
N ALA A 119 12.70 -4.93 16.66
CA ALA A 119 12.61 -5.30 15.24
C ALA A 119 12.22 -4.13 14.34
N SER A 120 12.60 -4.21 13.06
CA SER A 120 12.20 -3.26 12.01
C SER A 120 10.97 -3.73 11.23
N GLN A 121 10.73 -5.04 11.15
CA GLN A 121 9.68 -5.68 10.36
C GLN A 121 9.19 -6.96 11.04
N GLY A 122 8.08 -7.52 10.54
CA GLY A 122 7.48 -8.76 11.03
C GLY A 122 6.10 -8.56 11.63
N ILE A 123 5.38 -9.67 11.81
CA ILE A 123 4.06 -9.67 12.47
C ILE A 123 4.31 -9.49 13.97
N ALA A 124 3.76 -8.42 14.53
CA ALA A 124 3.79 -8.18 15.97
C ALA A 124 2.63 -8.91 16.65
N ILE A 125 1.40 -8.73 16.14
CA ILE A 125 0.19 -9.34 16.69
C ILE A 125 -0.60 -10.02 15.56
N GLU A 126 -0.92 -11.29 15.77
CA GLU A 126 -1.85 -12.06 14.94
C GLU A 126 -3.28 -11.90 15.49
N MET A 127 -4.14 -11.21 14.76
CA MET A 127 -5.51 -10.92 15.16
C MET A 127 -6.38 -12.17 15.09
N ILE A 128 -7.03 -12.50 16.21
CA ILE A 128 -7.92 -13.67 16.35
C ILE A 128 -9.40 -13.29 16.43
N LYS A 129 -9.70 -12.08 16.92
CA LYS A 129 -11.07 -11.52 16.97
C LYS A 129 -11.04 -10.06 16.57
N ARG A 130 -12.01 -9.62 15.78
CA ARG A 130 -12.05 -8.27 15.22
C ARG A 130 -13.45 -7.69 15.37
N VAL A 131 -13.54 -6.36 15.46
CA VAL A 131 -14.85 -5.68 15.36
C VAL A 131 -15.45 -5.89 13.98
N TYR A 132 -14.64 -5.88 12.93
CA TYR A 132 -15.05 -6.26 11.58
C TYR A 132 -14.28 -7.51 11.14
N GLU A 133 -15.00 -8.57 10.85
CA GLU A 133 -14.42 -9.81 10.34
C GLU A 133 -14.23 -9.71 8.84
N LEU A 134 -12.97 -9.59 8.44
CA LEU A 134 -12.51 -9.74 7.07
C LEU A 134 -11.30 -10.69 7.07
N PRO A 135 -11.13 -11.51 6.02
CA PRO A 135 -9.95 -12.34 5.87
C PRO A 135 -8.69 -11.48 5.70
N SER A 136 -7.57 -12.00 6.17
CA SER A 136 -6.25 -11.41 5.89
C SER A 136 -5.76 -11.89 4.54
N PHE A 137 -5.43 -10.97 3.64
CA PHE A 137 -4.82 -11.26 2.34
C PHE A 137 -3.29 -11.21 2.35
N TYR A 138 -2.67 -11.06 3.53
CA TYR A 138 -1.22 -11.09 3.64
C TYR A 138 -0.65 -12.43 3.18
N GLY A 139 0.26 -12.39 2.20
CA GLY A 139 0.97 -13.57 1.70
C GLY A 139 0.12 -14.52 0.85
N ILE A 140 -1.08 -14.12 0.43
CA ILE A 140 -1.98 -14.93 -0.41
C ILE A 140 -1.85 -14.49 -1.87
N LEU A 141 -1.68 -15.46 -2.79
CA LEU A 141 -1.78 -15.28 -4.25
C LEU A 141 -0.99 -14.06 -4.78
N LYS A 142 0.24 -13.87 -4.29
CA LYS A 142 1.07 -12.71 -4.63
C LYS A 142 1.28 -12.63 -6.15
N GLY A 143 1.09 -11.43 -6.72
CA GLY A 143 1.17 -11.21 -8.17
C GLY A 143 -0.10 -11.59 -8.95
N GLU A 144 -0.98 -12.40 -8.36
CA GLU A 144 -2.25 -12.80 -8.98
C GLU A 144 -3.44 -11.97 -8.47
N ILE A 145 -3.33 -11.42 -7.26
CA ILE A 145 -4.38 -10.58 -6.66
C ILE A 145 -3.87 -9.20 -6.28
N PHE A 146 -4.75 -8.20 -6.42
CA PHE A 146 -4.48 -6.85 -5.94
C PHE A 146 -5.68 -6.29 -5.16
N LEU A 147 -5.44 -5.81 -3.94
CA LEU A 147 -6.48 -5.19 -3.11
C LEU A 147 -6.78 -3.78 -3.62
N GLN A 148 -8.03 -3.54 -4.03
CA GLN A 148 -8.44 -2.24 -4.54
C GLN A 148 -9.89 -1.95 -4.19
N ASN A 149 -10.17 -0.71 -3.82
CA ASN A 149 -11.54 -0.29 -3.57
C ASN A 149 -12.34 -0.29 -4.88
N LEU A 150 -13.59 -0.77 -4.82
CA LEU A 150 -14.48 -0.84 -5.99
C LEU A 150 -14.54 0.47 -6.81
N PRO A 151 -14.70 1.68 -6.22
CA PRO A 151 -14.74 2.91 -7.01
C PRO A 151 -13.48 3.17 -7.85
N SER A 152 -12.30 2.75 -7.38
CA SER A 152 -11.06 2.87 -8.17
C SER A 152 -11.10 1.99 -9.41
N ILE A 153 -11.67 0.78 -9.32
CA ILE A 153 -11.81 -0.14 -10.45
C ILE A 153 -12.85 0.39 -11.43
N ILE A 154 -13.99 0.88 -10.94
CA ILE A 154 -15.02 1.52 -11.76
C ILE A 154 -14.44 2.71 -12.53
N THR A 155 -13.54 3.49 -11.92
CA THR A 155 -12.90 4.64 -12.59
C THR A 155 -12.11 4.19 -13.84
N ALA A 156 -11.36 3.09 -13.75
CA ALA A 156 -10.62 2.56 -14.88
C ALA A 156 -11.56 2.00 -15.98
N HIS A 157 -12.67 1.37 -15.58
CA HIS A 157 -13.70 0.94 -16.53
C HIS A 157 -14.39 2.09 -17.25
N VAL A 158 -14.70 3.18 -16.55
CA VAL A 158 -15.36 4.36 -17.14
C VAL A 158 -14.42 5.08 -18.12
N LEU A 159 -13.11 5.00 -17.89
CA LEU A 159 -12.12 5.49 -18.86
C LEU A 159 -12.16 4.71 -20.19
N ASP A 160 -12.60 3.44 -20.15
CA ASP A 160 -12.73 2.53 -21.30
C ASP A 160 -11.48 2.46 -22.19
N PRO A 161 -10.30 2.15 -21.61
CA PRO A 161 -9.04 2.15 -22.35
C PRO A 161 -9.01 1.02 -23.38
N GLN A 162 -8.64 1.33 -24.62
CA GLN A 162 -8.58 0.35 -25.71
C GLN A 162 -7.16 -0.18 -25.92
N GLU A 163 -7.06 -1.41 -26.43
CA GLU A 163 -5.79 -2.03 -26.81
C GLU A 163 -5.05 -1.15 -27.84
N GLY A 164 -3.76 -0.90 -27.59
CA GLY A 164 -2.89 -0.10 -28.46
C GLY A 164 -2.94 1.42 -28.21
N GLU A 165 -3.79 1.90 -27.32
CA GLU A 165 -3.83 3.34 -26.98
C GLU A 165 -2.60 3.79 -26.18
N LEU A 166 -2.35 5.11 -26.23
CA LEU A 166 -1.40 5.79 -25.35
C LEU A 166 -2.18 6.55 -24.29
N ILE A 167 -2.01 6.17 -23.02
CA ILE A 167 -2.75 6.74 -21.89
C ILE A 167 -1.80 7.41 -20.91
N LEU A 168 -2.20 8.56 -20.37
CA LEU A 168 -1.45 9.30 -19.36
C LEU A 168 -2.18 9.28 -18.01
N ASP A 169 -1.54 8.71 -17.00
CA ASP A 169 -1.93 8.81 -15.59
C ASP A 169 -1.01 9.83 -14.88
N MET A 170 -1.51 11.03 -14.66
CA MET A 170 -0.71 12.16 -14.13
C MET A 170 -0.34 12.03 -12.64
N CYS A 171 -1.04 11.20 -11.88
CA CYS A 171 -0.91 11.08 -10.43
C CYS A 171 -1.01 9.60 -10.02
N ALA A 172 -0.09 8.79 -10.55
CA ALA A 172 -0.23 7.34 -10.62
C ALA A 172 -0.08 6.63 -9.27
N ALA A 173 0.76 7.13 -8.37
CA ALA A 173 1.17 6.34 -7.20
C ALA A 173 0.02 6.10 -6.20
N PRO A 174 -0.08 4.88 -5.62
CA PRO A 174 0.88 3.77 -5.71
C PRO A 174 0.73 2.86 -6.95
N GLY A 175 -0.12 3.20 -7.92
CA GLY A 175 -0.22 2.50 -9.21
C GLY A 175 -1.49 1.69 -9.42
N GLY A 176 -2.38 1.62 -8.43
CA GLY A 176 -3.53 0.69 -8.50
C GLY A 176 -4.59 1.00 -9.56
N LYS A 177 -4.66 2.23 -10.10
CA LYS A 177 -5.49 2.57 -11.27
C LYS A 177 -4.72 2.38 -12.57
N THR A 178 -3.46 2.81 -12.57
CA THR A 178 -2.51 2.60 -13.67
C THR A 178 -2.45 1.13 -14.08
N THR A 179 -2.36 0.21 -13.12
CA THR A 179 -2.36 -1.24 -13.39
C THR A 179 -3.72 -1.74 -13.86
N ALA A 180 -4.82 -1.16 -13.37
CA ALA A 180 -6.16 -1.53 -13.82
C ALA A 180 -6.39 -1.14 -15.29
N ILE A 181 -5.87 0.03 -15.68
CA ILE A 181 -5.87 0.49 -17.07
C ILE A 181 -5.05 -0.47 -17.94
N ALA A 182 -3.82 -0.78 -17.53
CA ALA A 182 -2.96 -1.72 -18.27
C ALA A 182 -3.59 -3.11 -18.44
N ILE A 183 -4.25 -3.63 -17.39
CA ILE A 183 -4.97 -4.92 -17.44
C ILE A 183 -6.16 -4.85 -18.41
N LEU A 184 -6.92 -3.76 -18.42
CA LEU A 184 -8.03 -3.56 -19.37
C LEU A 184 -7.53 -3.48 -20.82
N MET A 185 -6.37 -2.87 -21.04
CA MET A 185 -5.67 -2.84 -22.33
C MET A 185 -4.98 -4.17 -22.68
N LYS A 186 -5.11 -5.21 -21.84
CA LYS A 186 -4.42 -6.51 -21.98
C LYS A 186 -2.91 -6.39 -22.15
N ASP A 187 -2.31 -5.41 -21.48
CA ASP A 187 -0.89 -5.04 -21.60
C ASP A 187 -0.44 -4.67 -23.02
N MET A 188 -1.38 -4.31 -23.90
CA MET A 188 -1.13 -3.89 -25.28
C MET A 188 -1.34 -2.37 -25.42
N GLY A 189 -0.28 -1.63 -25.73
CA GLY A 189 -0.28 -0.17 -25.83
C GLY A 189 0.77 0.45 -24.93
N GLU A 190 0.52 1.66 -24.43
CA GLU A 190 1.43 2.34 -23.51
C GLU A 190 0.68 3.16 -22.46
N VAL A 191 1.04 2.96 -21.19
CA VAL A 191 0.54 3.76 -20.07
C VAL A 191 1.68 4.57 -19.47
N VAL A 192 1.69 5.87 -19.70
CA VAL A 192 2.63 6.80 -19.09
C VAL A 192 2.11 7.18 -17.70
N ALA A 193 2.85 6.78 -16.67
CA ALA A 193 2.49 6.96 -15.27
C ALA A 193 3.40 7.99 -14.61
N CYS A 194 2.85 9.06 -14.05
CA CYS A 194 3.60 10.16 -13.46
C CYS A 194 3.30 10.30 -11.97
N ASP A 195 4.34 10.59 -11.18
CA ASP A 195 4.17 11.14 -9.84
C ASP A 195 5.34 12.07 -9.50
N ARG A 196 5.13 13.02 -8.59
CA ARG A 196 6.13 14.03 -8.21
C ARG A 196 7.26 13.43 -7.37
N SER A 197 6.99 12.39 -6.59
CA SER A 197 7.98 11.80 -5.66
C SER A 197 8.67 10.59 -6.27
N HIS A 198 10.00 10.50 -6.11
CA HIS A 198 10.77 9.36 -6.60
C HIS A 198 10.31 8.05 -5.96
N ASN A 199 10.15 8.00 -4.63
CA ASN A 199 9.72 6.79 -3.92
C ASN A 199 8.35 6.31 -4.41
N LYS A 200 7.44 7.25 -4.68
CA LYS A 200 6.11 6.96 -5.20
C LYS A 200 6.15 6.39 -6.62
N VAL A 201 7.06 6.87 -7.46
CA VAL A 201 7.29 6.31 -8.80
C VAL A 201 7.86 4.90 -8.70
N GLU A 202 8.78 4.65 -7.78
CA GLU A 202 9.29 3.30 -7.52
C GLU A 202 8.18 2.37 -7.03
N ASP A 203 7.22 2.83 -6.21
CA ASP A 203 6.05 2.04 -5.82
C ASP A 203 5.23 1.58 -7.04
N VAL A 204 5.02 2.48 -8.02
CA VAL A 204 4.31 2.15 -9.28
C VAL A 204 5.08 1.10 -10.09
N LYS A 205 6.41 1.26 -10.23
CA LYS A 205 7.26 0.31 -10.96
C LYS A 205 7.25 -1.06 -10.29
N ASN A 206 7.41 -1.10 -8.98
CA ASN A 206 7.42 -2.34 -8.21
C ASN A 206 6.08 -3.07 -8.35
N LEU A 207 4.97 -2.34 -8.31
CA LEU A 207 3.64 -2.93 -8.49
C LEU A 207 3.43 -3.44 -9.93
N ALA A 208 3.87 -2.69 -10.94
CA ALA A 208 3.80 -3.14 -12.33
C ALA A 208 4.62 -4.42 -12.55
N LEU A 209 5.84 -4.48 -12.01
CA LEU A 209 6.69 -5.67 -12.04
C LEU A 209 6.07 -6.85 -11.29
N GLU A 210 5.50 -6.61 -10.11
CA GLU A 210 4.83 -7.65 -9.31
C GLU A 210 3.64 -8.28 -10.04
N LEU A 211 2.90 -7.48 -10.83
CA LEU A 211 1.76 -7.92 -11.62
C LEU A 211 2.13 -8.35 -13.06
N GLY A 212 3.42 -8.31 -13.42
CA GLY A 212 3.91 -8.71 -14.75
C GLY A 212 3.48 -7.80 -15.91
N LEU A 213 3.19 -6.52 -15.64
CA LEU A 213 2.72 -5.55 -16.64
C LEU A 213 3.90 -4.81 -17.28
N THR A 214 3.98 -4.82 -18.61
CA THR A 214 5.11 -4.30 -19.38
C THR A 214 4.80 -2.99 -20.11
N CYS A 215 3.53 -2.68 -20.36
CA CYS A 215 3.12 -1.46 -21.07
C CYS A 215 3.21 -0.17 -20.23
N ILE A 216 3.51 -0.28 -18.92
CA ILE A 216 3.57 0.85 -17.99
C ILE A 216 4.97 1.48 -17.97
N LYS A 217 5.05 2.78 -18.28
CA LYS A 217 6.28 3.59 -18.16
C LYS A 217 6.12 4.65 -17.08
N ALA A 218 6.82 4.48 -15.97
CA ALA A 218 6.67 5.36 -14.80
C ALA A 218 7.79 6.43 -14.71
N TYR A 219 7.40 7.69 -14.57
CA TYR A 219 8.29 8.86 -14.56
C TYR A 219 8.10 9.73 -13.32
N LYS A 220 9.21 10.26 -12.80
CA LYS A 220 9.18 11.34 -11.82
C LYS A 220 8.92 12.66 -12.55
N LEU A 221 7.70 13.16 -12.45
CA LEU A 221 7.27 14.37 -13.14
C LEU A 221 6.31 15.17 -12.27
N ASP A 222 6.46 16.48 -12.28
CA ASP A 222 5.43 17.40 -11.78
C ASP A 222 4.38 17.56 -12.88
N ALA A 223 3.19 16.99 -12.68
CA ALA A 223 2.11 17.01 -13.67
C ALA A 223 1.73 18.44 -14.12
N LEU A 224 1.93 19.44 -13.26
CA LEU A 224 1.70 20.86 -13.61
C LEU A 224 2.70 21.41 -14.64
N LYS A 225 3.76 20.65 -14.93
CA LYS A 225 4.83 20.97 -15.89
C LYS A 225 4.92 19.95 -17.02
N ALA A 226 3.88 19.13 -17.21
CA ALA A 226 3.88 18.08 -18.23
C ALA A 226 3.70 18.61 -19.67
N VAL A 227 3.28 19.87 -19.84
CA VAL A 227 3.05 20.49 -21.15
C VAL A 227 4.20 21.44 -21.47
N LEU A 228 4.83 21.24 -22.63
CA LEU A 228 5.82 22.17 -23.17
C LEU A 228 5.14 23.50 -23.56
N ARG A 229 5.74 24.62 -23.19
CA ARG A 229 5.26 25.93 -23.65
C ARG A 229 5.91 26.23 -25.01
N PRO A 230 5.22 26.94 -25.91
CA PRO A 230 5.78 27.32 -27.21
C PRO A 230 7.12 28.07 -27.13
N THR A 231 7.38 28.76 -26.03
CA THR A 231 8.64 29.49 -25.76
C THR A 231 9.82 28.60 -25.42
N ASP A 232 9.57 27.34 -25.05
CA ASP A 232 10.58 26.40 -24.58
C ASP A 232 10.99 25.41 -25.69
N VAL A 233 10.44 25.56 -26.90
CA VAL A 233 10.85 24.80 -28.09
C VAL A 233 12.23 25.30 -28.52
N PRO A 234 13.27 24.45 -28.54
CA PRO A 234 14.57 24.84 -29.08
C PRO A 234 14.38 25.26 -30.55
N ILE A 235 14.67 26.53 -30.86
CA ILE A 235 14.68 27.00 -32.25
C ILE A 235 15.87 26.32 -32.92
N ASN A 236 15.63 25.18 -33.58
CA ASN A 236 16.59 24.64 -34.52
C ASN A 236 16.63 25.59 -35.71
N SER A 237 17.70 26.39 -35.78
CA SER A 237 18.00 27.21 -36.95
C SER A 237 18.44 26.33 -38.11
N SER A 238 17.48 25.94 -38.94
CA SER A 238 17.73 25.60 -40.34
C SER A 238 16.53 26.06 -41.15
N ASN A 239 16.70 27.19 -41.83
CA ASN A 239 15.87 27.55 -42.98
C ASN A 239 15.98 26.42 -43.99
N ASP A 240 14.87 25.73 -44.27
CA ASP A 240 14.53 25.33 -45.63
C ASP A 240 13.02 25.09 -45.72
N THR A 241 12.38 25.98 -46.48
CA THR A 241 10.99 25.87 -46.91
C THR A 241 10.87 24.77 -47.95
N SER A 242 10.20 23.67 -47.63
CA SER A 242 9.36 22.91 -48.58
C SER A 242 8.43 21.97 -47.82
N ASP A 243 7.21 21.85 -48.35
CA ASP A 243 6.06 21.10 -47.85
C ASP A 243 6.44 19.72 -47.26
N MET A 244 5.92 19.40 -46.07
CA MET A 244 5.94 18.03 -45.54
C MET A 244 4.61 17.65 -44.91
N ASP A 245 4.03 16.60 -45.49
CA ASP A 245 3.02 15.72 -44.89
C ASP A 245 3.40 15.36 -43.44
N ILE A 246 2.41 15.41 -42.55
CA ILE A 246 2.55 15.05 -41.14
C ILE A 246 2.76 13.53 -41.03
N LYS A 247 4.02 13.09 -41.08
CA LYS A 247 4.44 11.81 -40.49
C LYS A 247 4.77 12.05 -39.02
N GLY A 248 4.22 11.17 -38.17
CA GLY A 248 4.28 11.27 -36.71
C GLY A 248 5.71 11.42 -36.16
N PRO A 249 5.87 12.03 -34.96
CA PRO A 249 7.17 12.39 -34.45
C PRO A 249 8.02 11.14 -34.20
N GLN A 250 9.17 11.10 -34.88
CA GLN A 250 10.26 10.19 -34.55
C GLN A 250 10.78 10.54 -33.15
N THR A 251 10.94 9.52 -32.32
CA THR A 251 11.49 9.58 -30.96
C THR A 251 12.87 10.24 -30.95
N PRO A 252 13.11 11.30 -30.14
CA PRO A 252 14.46 11.80 -29.94
C PRO A 252 15.22 10.86 -29.01
N ALA A 253 16.43 10.48 -29.43
CA ALA A 253 17.39 9.72 -28.64
C ALA A 253 17.72 10.49 -27.35
N LEU A 254 17.37 9.91 -26.20
CA LEU A 254 17.81 10.39 -24.89
C LEU A 254 19.11 9.70 -24.51
N CYS A 255 20.07 10.54 -24.13
CA CYS A 255 21.44 10.26 -23.72
C CYS A 255 21.52 9.09 -22.71
N GLU A 256 22.08 7.97 -23.15
CA GLU A 256 22.55 6.91 -22.26
C GLU A 256 23.84 7.39 -21.59
N THR A 257 23.75 7.80 -20.32
CA THR A 257 24.92 7.87 -19.44
C THR A 257 24.94 6.65 -18.54
N GLU A 258 26.02 5.89 -18.71
CA GLU A 258 26.34 4.61 -18.07
C GLU A 258 26.21 4.65 -16.53
N LEU A 259 25.47 3.69 -15.99
CA LEU A 259 25.63 3.19 -14.62
C LEU A 259 25.84 1.68 -14.70
N LYS A 260 27.10 1.28 -14.87
CA LYS A 260 27.56 -0.10 -14.64
C LYS A 260 27.70 -0.30 -13.13
N SER A 261 26.99 -1.29 -12.59
CA SER A 261 27.44 -2.01 -11.39
C SER A 261 26.84 -3.42 -11.36
N ASP A 262 27.71 -4.36 -11.69
CA ASP A 262 27.80 -5.76 -11.31
C ASP A 262 26.69 -6.36 -10.41
N ILE A 263 25.93 -7.31 -10.96
CA ILE A 263 25.34 -8.40 -10.18
C ILE A 263 25.60 -9.69 -10.95
N ASP A 264 26.52 -10.49 -10.41
CA ASP A 264 26.85 -11.81 -10.90
C ASP A 264 26.39 -12.86 -9.88
N LYS A 265 25.67 -13.88 -10.37
CA LYS A 265 25.26 -15.19 -9.77
C LYS A 265 23.93 -15.30 -9.00
N PRO A 266 23.32 -16.51 -8.97
CA PRO A 266 22.93 -17.35 -10.11
C PRO A 266 21.42 -17.71 -10.07
N CYS A 267 20.81 -17.83 -11.25
CA CYS A 267 19.44 -18.30 -11.42
C CYS A 267 19.30 -19.76 -10.97
N ILE A 268 18.40 -20.02 -10.02
CA ILE A 268 17.89 -21.37 -9.76
C ILE A 268 16.82 -21.63 -10.82
N THR A 269 17.15 -22.46 -11.82
CA THR A 269 16.23 -22.94 -12.83
C THR A 269 15.29 -23.97 -12.21
N ASN A 270 14.03 -23.60 -12.01
CA ASN A 270 12.95 -24.56 -11.94
C ASN A 270 12.19 -24.49 -13.26
N SER A 271 12.16 -25.64 -13.93
CA SER A 271 11.41 -25.94 -15.15
C SER A 271 9.95 -25.49 -15.02
N ILE A 272 9.54 -24.57 -15.89
CA ILE A 272 8.14 -24.18 -16.08
C ILE A 272 7.65 -24.95 -17.30
N ASP A 273 6.65 -25.79 -17.09
CA ASP A 273 5.85 -26.40 -18.15
C ASP A 273 5.20 -25.29 -18.99
N GLU A 274 5.29 -25.43 -20.32
CA GLU A 274 4.63 -24.57 -21.29
C GLU A 274 3.11 -24.71 -21.18
N ASP A 275 2.45 -23.73 -20.57
CA ASP A 275 1.05 -23.43 -20.88
C ASP A 275 0.88 -21.90 -21.01
N THR A 276 0.77 -21.44 -22.25
CA THR A 276 0.64 -20.04 -22.65
C THR A 276 -0.79 -19.55 -22.40
N GLY A 277 -1.14 -19.39 -21.13
CA GLY A 277 -2.33 -18.66 -20.69
C GLY A 277 -1.91 -17.47 -19.84
N SER A 278 -2.08 -16.24 -20.35
CA SER A 278 -1.85 -15.02 -19.57
C SER A 278 -2.67 -15.09 -18.28
N GLN A 279 -2.01 -15.23 -17.12
CA GLN A 279 -2.67 -15.36 -15.83
C GLN A 279 -3.30 -14.01 -15.49
N ALA A 280 -4.61 -13.91 -15.64
CA ALA A 280 -5.34 -12.66 -15.42
C ALA A 280 -5.32 -12.27 -13.93
N VAL A 281 -4.69 -11.13 -13.62
CA VAL A 281 -4.70 -10.53 -12.28
C VAL A 281 -6.13 -10.22 -11.84
N LYS A 282 -6.50 -10.62 -10.63
CA LYS A 282 -7.82 -10.37 -10.05
C LYS A 282 -7.77 -9.28 -9.00
N TYR A 283 -8.70 -8.35 -9.07
CA TYR A 283 -8.88 -7.33 -8.05
C TYR A 283 -9.80 -7.84 -6.95
N ILE A 284 -9.38 -7.69 -5.69
CA ILE A 284 -10.22 -8.00 -4.53
C ILE A 284 -10.72 -6.70 -3.92
N CYS A 285 -12.04 -6.60 -3.81
CA CYS A 285 -12.77 -5.52 -3.15
C CYS A 285 -13.24 -5.94 -1.76
#